data_AF-A0A1H9R7Q3-F1
#
_entry.id   AF-A0A1H9R7Q3-F1
#
_cell.length_a   1.000
_cell.length_b   1.000
_cell.length_c   1.000
_cell.angle_alpha   90.00
_cell.angle_beta   90.00
_cell.angle_gamma   90.00
#
_symmetry.space_group_name_H-M   'P 1'
#
loop_
_entity.id
_entity.type
_entity.pdbx_description
1 polymer ?
#
loop_
_entity_poly.entity_id
_entity_poly.type
_entity_poly.pdbx_seq_one_letter_code
_entity_poly.pdbx_strand_id
1 'polypeptide(L)'
;MSEDDYTPDTNPEEADGQDYADSPEPSTFDARPDLPEPPHPINWNLLSATDLEAELLELNRWVDWLRHTYGLPASVIPPMWHRHPELLWELSALHLSWLAAYDPEQNAAAPLGWHRDFADARTRLREWVATSGTRLDRDRPTRQTSWPGERPAPPVEETTIVNRDQDFVDFIIDEVAKRQAAEDRFYAGADPETGEVQ
;
A
#
# COMPACT_ATOMS: atom_id res chain seq x y z
N MET A 1 -1.36 62.88 36.58
CA MET A 1 -2.44 61.90 36.69
C MET A 1 -3.72 62.60 36.24
N SER A 2 -4.28 62.11 35.12
CA SER A 2 -5.68 62.14 34.65
C SER A 2 -6.40 63.44 34.20
N GLU A 3 -7.48 63.19 33.44
CA GLU A 3 -8.56 64.04 32.87
C GLU A 3 -8.35 64.49 31.41
N ASP A 4 -9.24 64.32 30.41
CA ASP A 4 -10.56 63.68 30.20
C ASP A 4 -10.80 63.58 28.65
N ASP A 5 -11.23 62.43 28.12
CA ASP A 5 -12.56 62.09 27.56
C ASP A 5 -13.11 62.92 26.36
N TYR A 6 -13.33 62.25 25.22
CA TYR A 6 -14.38 62.58 24.23
C TYR A 6 -14.70 61.35 23.36
N THR A 7 -15.97 60.92 23.39
CA THR A 7 -16.66 60.02 22.44
C THR A 7 -18.03 60.68 22.12
N PRO A 8 -18.88 60.19 21.18
CA PRO A 8 -18.75 59.42 19.93
C PRO A 8 -19.58 60.07 18.75
N ASP A 9 -19.57 59.50 17.53
CA ASP A 9 -20.75 59.32 16.61
C ASP A 9 -20.31 58.76 15.24
N THR A 10 -20.65 57.51 14.89
CA THR A 10 -21.74 57.04 13.99
C THR A 10 -21.50 57.14 12.46
N ASN A 11 -21.45 55.93 11.88
CA ASN A 11 -21.52 55.45 10.48
C ASN A 11 -22.74 56.03 9.69
N PRO A 12 -22.90 56.01 8.33
CA PRO A 12 -22.58 54.90 7.38
C PRO A 12 -22.31 55.25 5.88
N GLU A 13 -22.22 54.20 5.03
CA GLU A 13 -22.35 54.15 3.54
C GLU A 13 -21.09 54.56 2.71
N GLU A 14 -20.57 53.85 1.70
CA GLU A 14 -21.02 52.80 0.76
C GLU A 14 -19.75 52.15 0.12
N ALA A 15 -19.63 50.82 0.06
CA ALA A 15 -19.89 49.95 -1.10
C ALA A 15 -18.84 49.99 -2.24
N ASP A 16 -17.95 48.99 -2.24
CA ASP A 16 -17.47 48.23 -3.40
C ASP A 16 -16.78 46.99 -2.80
N GLY A 17 -17.24 45.76 -2.95
CA GLY A 17 -17.57 45.13 -4.22
C GLY A 17 -16.42 44.23 -4.66
N GLN A 18 -16.06 43.22 -3.87
CA GLN A 18 -15.28 42.07 -4.35
C GLN A 18 -15.64 40.79 -3.60
N ASP A 19 -16.62 40.13 -4.18
CA ASP A 19 -16.87 38.70 -4.15
C ASP A 19 -15.63 37.97 -4.68
N TYR A 20 -14.88 37.31 -3.80
CA TYR A 20 -14.02 36.18 -4.17
C TYR A 20 -14.18 35.13 -3.09
N ALA A 21 -15.15 34.25 -3.33
CA ALA A 21 -15.20 32.95 -2.70
C ALA A 21 -13.83 32.27 -2.85
N ASP A 22 -13.09 32.17 -1.76
CA ASP A 22 -11.94 31.27 -1.61
C ASP A 22 -12.48 29.84 -1.54
N SER A 23 -12.93 29.34 -2.70
CA SER A 23 -13.10 27.92 -2.93
C SER A 23 -11.77 27.44 -3.49
N PRO A 24 -11.01 26.58 -2.78
CA PRO A 24 -9.85 25.97 -3.40
C PRO A 24 -10.38 25.17 -4.59
N GLU A 25 -10.08 25.62 -5.80
CA GLU A 25 -10.37 24.83 -6.99
C GLU A 25 -9.74 23.45 -6.78
N PRO A 26 -10.45 22.36 -7.10
CA PRO A 26 -9.83 21.05 -7.09
C PRO A 26 -8.64 21.16 -8.02
N SER A 27 -7.44 21.04 -7.44
CA SER A 27 -6.20 20.95 -8.20
C SER A 27 -6.34 19.76 -9.13
N THR A 28 -6.79 20.04 -10.35
CA THR A 28 -6.56 19.20 -11.50
C THR A 28 -5.07 19.29 -11.73
N PHE A 29 -4.32 18.48 -10.97
CA PHE A 29 -2.95 18.16 -11.26
C PHE A 29 -2.95 17.75 -12.74
N ASP A 30 -2.44 18.63 -13.59
CA ASP A 30 -2.24 18.37 -15.01
C ASP A 30 -1.45 17.07 -15.09
N ALA A 31 -2.13 15.96 -15.36
CA ALA A 31 -1.51 14.71 -15.71
C ALA A 31 -0.81 14.94 -17.06
N ARG A 32 0.44 15.40 -17.00
CA ARG A 32 1.32 15.39 -18.16
C ARG A 32 1.43 13.94 -18.57
N PRO A 33 0.98 13.55 -19.77
CA PRO A 33 0.86 12.15 -20.18
C PRO A 33 2.21 11.40 -20.26
N ASP A 34 3.33 12.10 -20.07
CA ASP A 34 4.69 11.56 -20.16
C ASP A 34 5.42 11.46 -18.81
N LEU A 35 4.83 11.89 -17.69
CA LEU A 35 5.45 11.72 -16.36
C LEU A 35 4.91 10.44 -15.70
N PRO A 36 5.78 9.56 -15.17
CA PRO A 36 5.33 8.43 -14.37
C PRO A 36 4.51 8.94 -13.19
N GLU A 37 3.40 8.25 -12.89
CA GLU A 37 2.55 8.61 -11.76
C GLU A 37 3.38 8.57 -10.46
N PRO A 38 3.26 9.58 -9.59
CA PRO A 38 3.97 9.57 -8.31
C PRO A 38 3.66 8.29 -7.52
N PRO A 39 4.65 7.68 -6.84
CA PRO A 39 4.42 6.48 -6.05
C PRO A 39 3.40 6.79 -4.95
N HIS A 40 2.28 6.06 -4.93
CA HIS A 40 1.22 6.22 -3.95
C HIS A 40 1.10 5.00 -3.04
N PRO A 41 0.57 5.15 -1.80
CA PRO A 41 0.31 4.01 -0.94
C PRO A 41 -0.57 2.96 -1.63
N ILE A 42 -0.12 1.70 -1.60
CA ILE A 42 -0.88 0.56 -2.13
C ILE A 42 -1.76 -0.01 -1.02
N ASN A 43 -3.07 -0.10 -1.27
CA ASN A 43 -3.99 -0.85 -0.42
C ASN A 43 -4.46 -2.12 -1.13
N TRP A 44 -3.79 -3.25 -0.86
CA TRP A 44 -4.07 -4.55 -1.47
C TRP A 44 -5.54 -5.01 -1.40
N ASN A 45 -6.29 -4.55 -0.38
CA ASN A 45 -7.70 -4.91 -0.22
C ASN A 45 -8.62 -4.18 -1.21
N LEU A 46 -8.18 -3.06 -1.78
CA LEU A 46 -9.00 -2.18 -2.62
C LEU A 46 -8.62 -2.21 -4.11
N LEU A 47 -7.52 -2.88 -4.47
CA LEU A 47 -7.10 -2.99 -5.86
C LEU A 47 -8.16 -3.70 -6.72
N SER A 48 -8.32 -3.23 -7.97
CA SER A 48 -9.05 -4.01 -8.97
C SER A 48 -8.28 -5.30 -9.28
N ALA A 49 -8.92 -6.27 -9.94
CA ALA A 49 -8.23 -7.48 -10.38
C ALA A 49 -7.02 -7.19 -11.28
N THR A 50 -7.12 -6.18 -12.15
CA THR A 50 -6.04 -5.80 -13.07
C THR A 50 -4.89 -5.11 -12.32
N ASP A 51 -5.21 -4.18 -11.43
CA ASP A 51 -4.19 -3.47 -10.65
C ASP A 51 -3.48 -4.43 -9.69
N LEU A 52 -4.23 -5.37 -9.09
CA LEU A 52 -3.67 -6.41 -8.23
C LEU A 52 -2.59 -7.24 -8.95
N GLU A 53 -2.85 -7.67 -10.18
CA GLU A 53 -1.87 -8.40 -10.98
C GLU A 53 -0.63 -7.55 -11.27
N ALA A 54 -0.83 -6.31 -11.74
CA ALA A 54 0.25 -5.40 -12.08
C ALA A 54 1.18 -5.12 -10.88
N GLU A 55 0.59 -4.80 -9.72
CA GLU A 55 1.30 -4.50 -8.49
C GLU A 55 2.04 -5.73 -7.94
N LEU A 56 1.43 -6.93 -7.97
CA LEU A 56 2.12 -8.16 -7.55
C LEU A 56 3.33 -8.47 -8.43
N LEU A 57 3.19 -8.31 -9.75
CA LEU A 57 4.27 -8.56 -10.71
C LEU A 57 5.41 -7.55 -10.54
N GLU A 58 5.10 -6.27 -10.38
CA GLU A 58 6.11 -5.23 -10.15
C GLU A 58 6.84 -5.45 -8.82
N LEU A 59 6.09 -5.68 -7.74
CA LEU A 59 6.70 -5.95 -6.44
C LEU A 59 7.59 -7.21 -6.50
N ASN A 60 7.19 -8.25 -7.21
CA ASN A 60 8.00 -9.45 -7.36
C ASN A 60 9.31 -9.20 -8.12
N ARG A 61 9.28 -8.39 -9.19
CA ARG A 61 10.51 -7.97 -9.89
C ARG A 61 11.44 -7.20 -8.94
N TRP A 62 10.89 -6.26 -8.19
CA TRP A 62 11.68 -5.44 -7.27
C TRP A 62 12.25 -6.25 -6.10
N VAL A 63 11.48 -7.16 -5.51
CA VAL A 63 11.95 -8.05 -4.44
C VAL A 63 13.07 -8.97 -4.95
N ASP A 64 12.97 -9.48 -6.18
CA ASP A 64 14.03 -10.27 -6.79
C ASP A 64 15.32 -9.44 -6.99
N TRP A 65 15.20 -8.21 -7.47
CA TRP A 65 16.33 -7.28 -7.52
C TRP A 65 16.93 -7.02 -6.14
N LEU A 66 16.11 -6.73 -5.13
CA LEU A 66 16.54 -6.38 -3.78
C LEU A 66 17.32 -7.53 -3.13
N ARG A 67 16.80 -8.76 -3.20
CA ARG A 67 17.47 -9.91 -2.57
C ARG A 67 18.81 -10.22 -3.22
N HIS A 68 18.94 -10.06 -4.54
CA HIS A 68 20.20 -10.30 -5.24
C HIS A 68 21.21 -9.18 -4.99
N THR A 69 20.75 -7.93 -5.03
CA THR A 69 21.60 -6.74 -4.85
C THR A 69 22.23 -6.70 -3.46
N TYR A 70 21.45 -7.02 -2.43
CA TYR A 70 21.90 -6.97 -1.03
C TYR A 70 22.28 -8.33 -0.44
N GLY A 71 22.27 -9.40 -1.24
CA GLY A 71 22.62 -10.76 -0.81
C GLY A 71 21.75 -11.26 0.36
N LEU A 72 20.44 -11.02 0.29
CA LEU A 72 19.53 -11.30 1.41
C LEU A 72 19.25 -12.81 1.52
N PRO A 73 19.41 -13.42 2.70
CA PRO A 73 19.07 -14.82 2.90
C PRO A 73 17.56 -15.02 3.03
N ALA A 74 17.11 -16.27 2.87
CA ALA A 74 15.70 -16.67 3.08
C ALA A 74 15.15 -16.34 4.47
N SER A 75 16.02 -16.11 5.47
CA SER A 75 15.63 -15.65 6.80
C SER A 75 15.21 -14.18 6.86
N VAL A 76 15.43 -13.40 5.80
CA VAL A 76 14.95 -12.02 5.66
C VAL A 76 13.82 -11.97 4.64
N ILE A 77 14.04 -12.54 3.44
CA ILE A 77 13.03 -12.61 2.39
C ILE A 77 12.93 -14.07 1.91
N PRO A 78 11.90 -14.81 2.33
CA PRO A 78 11.71 -16.21 1.99
C PRO A 78 11.11 -16.37 0.58
N PRO A 79 11.21 -17.55 -0.05
CA PRO A 79 10.71 -17.75 -1.42
C PRO A 79 9.20 -17.50 -1.58
N MET A 80 8.40 -17.81 -0.54
CA MET A 80 6.94 -17.67 -0.53
C MET A 80 6.45 -16.38 0.16
N TRP A 81 7.26 -15.33 0.18
CA TRP A 81 6.90 -14.04 0.82
C TRP A 81 5.52 -13.51 0.37
N HIS A 82 5.11 -13.77 -0.88
CA HIS A 82 3.84 -13.32 -1.46
C HIS A 82 2.61 -13.98 -0.82
N ARG A 83 2.76 -15.13 -0.17
CA ARG A 83 1.68 -15.83 0.56
C ARG A 83 1.47 -15.32 1.99
N HIS A 84 2.35 -14.45 2.47
CA HIS A 84 2.31 -13.90 3.83
C HIS A 84 1.93 -12.42 3.80
N PRO A 85 0.70 -12.06 4.19
CA PRO A 85 0.24 -10.68 4.16
C PRO A 85 1.20 -9.72 4.89
N GLU A 86 1.73 -10.11 6.05
CA GLU A 86 2.67 -9.29 6.82
C GLU A 86 3.98 -8.96 6.05
N LEU A 87 4.47 -9.90 5.23
CA LEU A 87 5.63 -9.66 4.37
C LEU A 87 5.22 -8.84 3.14
N LEU A 88 4.08 -9.16 2.54
CA LEU A 88 3.53 -8.42 1.39
C LEU A 88 3.38 -6.93 1.72
N TRP A 89 2.74 -6.59 2.84
CA TRP A 89 2.54 -5.20 3.28
C TRP A 89 3.86 -4.48 3.56
N GLU A 90 4.78 -5.08 4.34
CA GLU A 90 6.07 -4.46 4.66
C GLU A 90 6.95 -4.24 3.41
N LEU A 91 7.01 -5.24 2.52
CA LEU A 91 7.79 -5.15 1.28
C LEU A 91 7.20 -4.11 0.32
N SER A 92 5.86 -3.99 0.26
CA SER A 92 5.20 -2.95 -0.54
C SER A 92 5.57 -1.55 -0.05
N ALA A 93 5.51 -1.32 1.26
CA ALA A 93 5.87 -0.03 1.86
C ALA A 93 7.35 0.30 1.62
N LEU A 94 8.23 -0.70 1.72
CA LEU A 94 9.67 -0.54 1.45
C LEU A 94 9.95 -0.24 -0.04
N HIS A 95 9.17 -0.84 -0.95
CA HIS A 95 9.27 -0.57 -2.39
C HIS A 95 8.86 0.86 -2.70
N LEU A 96 7.72 1.32 -2.18
CA LEU A 96 7.24 2.69 -2.38
C LEU A 96 8.21 3.73 -1.80
N SER A 97 8.78 3.47 -0.62
CA SER A 97 9.79 4.37 -0.05
C SER A 97 11.09 4.37 -0.85
N TRP A 98 11.45 3.26 -1.52
CA TRP A 98 12.56 3.20 -2.45
C TRP A 98 12.29 4.06 -3.69
N LEU A 99 11.13 3.91 -4.32
CA LEU A 99 10.73 4.74 -5.47
C LEU A 99 10.76 6.22 -5.12
N ALA A 100 10.18 6.60 -3.98
CA ALA A 100 10.21 7.96 -3.50
C ALA A 100 11.66 8.45 -3.30
N ALA A 101 12.53 7.66 -2.65
CA ALA A 101 13.91 8.07 -2.36
C ALA A 101 14.79 8.28 -3.60
N TYR A 102 14.45 7.68 -4.74
CA TYR A 102 15.16 7.80 -6.02
C TYR A 102 14.43 8.65 -7.06
N ASP A 103 13.34 9.33 -6.66
CA ASP A 103 12.66 10.28 -7.53
C ASP A 103 13.59 11.46 -7.92
N PRO A 104 13.56 11.92 -9.18
CA PRO A 104 14.47 12.98 -9.67
C PRO A 104 14.37 14.31 -8.91
N GLU A 105 13.23 14.59 -8.27
CA GLU A 105 13.00 15.82 -7.51
C GLU A 105 13.44 15.71 -6.04
N GLN A 106 13.84 14.51 -5.58
CA GLN A 106 14.30 14.32 -4.20
C GLN A 106 15.71 14.82 -3.93
N ASN A 107 15.96 15.05 -2.63
CA ASN A 107 17.28 15.41 -2.13
C ASN A 107 18.28 14.26 -2.31
N ALA A 108 19.54 14.59 -2.64
CA ALA A 108 20.62 13.60 -2.81
C ALA A 108 20.89 12.73 -1.56
N ALA A 109 20.45 13.17 -0.37
CA ALA A 109 20.53 12.40 0.88
C ALA A 109 19.39 11.38 1.05
N ALA A 110 18.32 11.44 0.26
CA ALA A 110 17.16 10.56 0.37
C ALA A 110 17.52 9.07 0.23
N PRO A 111 18.37 8.65 -0.74
CA PRO A 111 18.83 7.26 -0.80
C PRO A 111 19.55 6.80 0.47
N LEU A 112 20.33 7.68 1.12
CA LEU A 112 20.99 7.34 2.38
C LEU A 112 19.97 7.21 3.52
N GLY A 113 18.91 8.04 3.53
CA GLY A 113 17.78 7.91 4.43
C GLY A 113 17.09 6.55 4.29
N TRP A 114 16.75 6.17 3.06
CA TRP A 114 16.12 4.88 2.76
C TRP A 114 16.96 3.69 3.26
N HIS A 115 18.29 3.73 3.15
CA HIS A 115 19.14 2.65 3.66
C HIS A 115 19.08 2.51 5.19
N ARG A 116 18.82 3.59 5.93
CA ARG A 116 18.59 3.52 7.39
C ARG A 116 17.28 2.82 7.68
N ASP A 117 16.21 3.23 7.00
CA ASP A 117 14.88 2.62 7.16
C ASP A 117 14.89 1.15 6.72
N PHE A 118 15.64 0.81 5.68
CA PHE A 118 15.84 -0.55 5.21
C PHE A 118 16.56 -1.42 6.26
N ALA A 119 17.51 -0.86 7.01
CA ALA A 119 18.17 -1.60 8.09
C ALA A 119 17.16 -2.00 9.19
N ASP A 120 16.26 -1.10 9.55
CA ASP A 120 15.20 -1.36 10.53
C ASP A 120 14.15 -2.33 9.97
N ALA A 121 13.75 -2.16 8.71
CA ALA A 121 12.84 -3.07 8.02
C ALA A 121 13.38 -4.51 7.97
N ARG A 122 14.68 -4.70 7.73
CA ARG A 122 15.30 -6.03 7.77
C ARG A 122 15.16 -6.73 9.12
N THR A 123 15.10 -5.99 10.23
CA THR A 123 14.84 -6.56 11.55
C THR A 123 13.40 -7.08 11.64
N ARG A 124 12.42 -6.26 11.26
CA ARG A 124 11.00 -6.65 11.23
C ARG A 124 10.73 -7.81 10.28
N LEU A 125 11.31 -7.80 9.09
CA LEU A 125 11.20 -8.90 8.12
C LEU A 125 11.66 -10.23 8.72
N ARG A 126 12.77 -10.25 9.47
CA ARG A 126 13.22 -11.48 10.16
C ARG A 126 12.20 -11.97 11.18
N GLU A 127 11.56 -11.07 11.91
CA GLU A 127 10.51 -11.41 12.88
C GLU A 127 9.26 -11.98 12.18
N TRP A 128 8.87 -11.40 11.04
CA TRP A 128 7.78 -11.93 10.20
C TRP A 128 8.09 -13.31 9.64
N VAL A 129 9.29 -13.53 9.12
CA VAL A 129 9.72 -14.86 8.64
C VAL A 129 9.73 -15.90 9.76
N ALA A 130 10.22 -15.52 10.95
CA ALA A 130 10.22 -16.41 12.10
C ALA A 130 8.79 -16.79 12.55
N THR A 131 7.83 -15.89 12.40
CA THR A 131 6.44 -16.07 12.86
C THR A 131 5.59 -16.82 11.85
N SER A 132 5.71 -16.50 10.55
CA SER A 132 5.02 -17.20 9.46
C SER A 132 5.39 -18.68 9.40
N GLY A 133 6.66 -19.00 9.68
CA GLY A 133 7.18 -20.37 9.64
C GLY A 133 7.54 -20.85 8.24
N THR A 134 7.55 -19.93 7.27
CA THR A 134 8.06 -20.15 5.92
C THR A 134 9.59 -20.34 5.92
N ARG A 135 10.08 -21.18 5.02
CA ARG A 135 11.50 -21.57 4.91
C ARG A 135 11.90 -21.66 3.45
N LEU A 136 13.14 -22.08 3.21
CA LEU A 136 13.67 -22.21 1.85
C LEU A 136 12.97 -23.32 1.05
N ASP A 137 12.64 -24.45 1.68
CA ASP A 137 12.16 -25.68 1.03
C ASP A 137 10.68 -25.97 1.29
N ARG A 138 10.04 -25.18 2.15
CA ARG A 138 8.67 -25.43 2.61
C ARG A 138 8.04 -24.19 3.19
N ASP A 139 6.72 -24.18 3.15
CA ASP A 139 5.90 -23.06 3.55
C ASP A 139 4.69 -23.51 4.36
N ARG A 140 4.15 -22.61 5.16
CA ARG A 140 2.83 -22.76 5.78
C ARG A 140 2.22 -21.37 6.00
N PRO A 141 0.90 -21.21 5.89
CA PRO A 141 0.23 -19.98 6.29
C PRO A 141 0.55 -19.52 7.73
N THR A 142 0.63 -18.21 7.92
CA THR A 142 0.89 -17.60 9.22
C THR A 142 -0.21 -17.97 10.22
N ARG A 143 0.20 -18.46 11.40
CA ARG A 143 -0.75 -18.92 12.42
C ARG A 143 -1.50 -17.75 13.04
N GLN A 144 -2.83 -17.84 13.01
CA GLN A 144 -3.69 -16.92 13.72
C GLN A 144 -4.12 -17.53 15.05
N THR A 145 -3.95 -16.78 16.13
CA THR A 145 -4.43 -17.17 17.46
C THR A 145 -5.93 -16.96 17.51
N SER A 146 -6.71 -18.03 17.72
CA SER A 146 -8.15 -17.91 17.96
C SER A 146 -8.42 -17.26 19.32
N TRP A 147 -9.24 -16.22 19.34
CA TRP A 147 -9.61 -15.51 20.56
C TRP A 147 -10.75 -16.25 21.30
N PRO A 148 -10.95 -15.98 22.61
CA PRO A 148 -12.06 -16.57 23.35
C PRO A 148 -13.42 -16.27 22.68
N GLY A 149 -14.17 -17.33 22.35
CA GLY A 149 -15.47 -17.23 21.66
C GLY A 149 -15.39 -17.45 20.15
N GLU A 150 -14.19 -17.43 19.56
CA GLU A 150 -14.01 -17.76 18.16
C GLU A 150 -13.94 -19.28 17.94
N ARG A 151 -14.36 -19.71 16.76
CA ARG A 151 -14.15 -21.10 16.35
C ARG A 151 -12.65 -21.31 16.13
N PRO A 152 -12.04 -22.35 16.72
CA PRO A 152 -10.63 -22.66 16.47
C PRO A 152 -10.35 -22.79 14.97
N ALA A 153 -9.25 -22.18 14.52
CA ALA A 153 -8.80 -22.34 13.14
C ALA A 153 -8.45 -23.83 12.87
N PRO A 154 -8.67 -24.32 11.64
CA PRO A 154 -8.23 -25.66 11.27
C PRO A 154 -6.70 -25.78 11.41
N PRO A 155 -6.18 -27.00 11.65
CA PRO A 155 -4.74 -27.24 11.64
C PRO A 155 -4.12 -26.79 10.31
N VAL A 156 -3.02 -26.06 10.40
CA VAL A 156 -2.26 -25.61 9.23
C VAL A 156 -1.13 -26.59 8.96
N GLU A 157 -1.11 -27.16 7.75
CA GLU A 157 -0.09 -28.10 7.29
C GLU A 157 1.06 -27.40 6.56
N GLU A 158 2.25 -28.00 6.63
CA GLU A 158 3.44 -27.51 5.95
C GLU A 158 3.50 -28.11 4.54
N THR A 159 3.68 -27.27 3.52
CA THR A 159 3.72 -27.64 2.10
C THR A 159 5.13 -27.48 1.56
N THR A 160 5.63 -28.45 0.81
CA THR A 160 6.96 -28.39 0.18
C THR A 160 6.96 -27.43 -1.01
N ILE A 161 8.01 -26.62 -1.12
CA ILE A 161 8.24 -25.72 -2.25
C ILE A 161 8.97 -26.49 -3.35
N VAL A 162 8.26 -26.85 -4.43
CA VAL A 162 8.85 -27.58 -5.57
C VAL A 162 9.35 -26.63 -6.64
N ASN A 163 8.52 -25.66 -7.04
CA ASN A 163 8.87 -24.64 -8.01
C ASN A 163 8.25 -23.30 -7.58
N ARG A 164 9.10 -22.39 -7.12
CA ARG A 164 8.66 -21.09 -6.60
C ARG A 164 8.02 -20.21 -7.66
N ASP A 165 8.53 -20.23 -8.89
CA ASP A 165 8.03 -19.34 -9.95
C ASP A 165 6.66 -19.80 -10.44
N GLN A 166 6.46 -21.11 -10.57
CA GLN A 166 5.15 -21.67 -10.87
C GLN A 166 4.15 -21.35 -9.74
N ASP A 167 4.56 -21.53 -8.47
CA ASP A 167 3.70 -21.21 -7.33
C ASP A 167 3.27 -19.74 -7.31
N PHE A 168 4.20 -18.83 -7.64
CA PHE A 168 3.91 -17.40 -7.73
C PHE A 168 2.90 -17.08 -8.85
N VAL A 169 3.04 -17.71 -10.01
CA VAL A 169 2.08 -17.56 -11.12
C VAL A 169 0.71 -18.09 -10.73
N ASP A 170 0.65 -19.29 -10.15
CA ASP A 170 -0.61 -19.91 -9.70
C ASP A 170 -1.30 -19.03 -8.64
N PHE A 171 -0.52 -18.48 -7.70
CA PHE A 171 -1.02 -17.54 -6.70
C PHE A 171 -1.64 -16.28 -7.32
N ILE A 172 -0.99 -15.66 -8.30
CA ILE A 172 -1.55 -14.49 -8.99
C ILE A 172 -2.87 -14.85 -9.67
N ILE A 173 -2.90 -15.95 -10.43
CA ILE A 173 -4.11 -16.39 -11.14
C ILE A 173 -5.27 -16.59 -10.15
N ASP A 174 -5.01 -17.24 -9.02
CA ASP A 174 -6.01 -17.47 -7.98
C ASP A 174 -6.51 -16.17 -7.35
N GLU A 175 -5.62 -15.24 -7.02
CA GLU A 175 -5.99 -13.96 -6.40
C GLU A 175 -6.76 -13.04 -7.36
N VAL A 176 -6.34 -12.98 -8.63
CA VAL A 176 -7.04 -12.25 -9.70
C VAL A 176 -8.43 -12.83 -9.91
N ALA A 177 -8.57 -14.15 -10.03
CA ALA A 177 -9.86 -14.81 -10.19
C ALA A 177 -10.79 -14.55 -9.00
N LYS A 178 -10.27 -14.57 -7.76
CA LYS A 178 -11.05 -14.21 -6.57
C LYS A 178 -11.53 -12.77 -6.62
N ARG A 179 -10.69 -11.84 -7.09
CA ARG A 179 -11.03 -10.42 -7.20
C ARG A 179 -12.07 -10.17 -8.28
N GLN A 180 -11.90 -10.74 -9.47
CA GLN A 180 -12.90 -10.68 -10.56
C GLN A 180 -14.25 -11.23 -10.11
N ALA A 181 -14.28 -12.39 -9.44
CA ALA A 181 -15.53 -12.95 -8.93
C ALA A 181 -16.18 -12.07 -7.82
N ALA A 182 -15.41 -11.26 -7.10
CA ALA A 182 -15.95 -10.29 -6.14
C ALA A 182 -16.52 -9.05 -6.86
N GLU A 183 -15.82 -8.53 -7.86
CA GLU A 183 -16.25 -7.43 -8.72
C GLU A 183 -17.52 -7.79 -9.49
N ASP A 184 -17.56 -8.96 -10.14
CA ASP A 184 -18.74 -9.45 -10.86
C ASP A 184 -19.96 -9.57 -9.95
N ARG A 185 -19.77 -10.05 -8.70
CA ARG A 185 -20.85 -10.11 -7.71
C ARG A 185 -21.34 -8.72 -7.30
N PHE A 186 -20.44 -7.75 -7.18
CA PHE A 186 -20.78 -6.36 -6.88
C PHE A 186 -21.61 -5.75 -8.02
N TYR A 187 -21.15 -5.88 -9.27
CA TYR A 187 -21.87 -5.35 -10.43
C TYR A 187 -23.18 -6.08 -10.72
N ALA A 188 -23.26 -7.39 -10.51
CA ALA A 188 -24.50 -8.15 -10.66
C ALA A 188 -25.58 -7.78 -9.62
N GLY A 189 -25.18 -7.20 -8.48
CA GLY A 189 -26.07 -6.69 -7.45
C GLY A 189 -26.46 -5.21 -7.59
N ALA A 190 -25.90 -4.50 -8.58
CA ALA A 190 -26.22 -3.10 -8.84
C ALA A 190 -27.42 -2.97 -9.80
N ASP A 191 -28.42 -2.17 -9.43
CA ASP A 191 -29.58 -1.88 -10.29
C ASP A 191 -29.15 -1.04 -11.51
N PRO A 192 -29.36 -1.50 -12.75
CA PRO A 192 -28.89 -0.81 -13.95
C PRO A 192 -29.57 0.54 -14.22
N GLU A 193 -30.69 0.88 -13.57
CA GLU A 193 -31.34 2.20 -13.74
C GLU A 193 -30.95 3.25 -12.68
N THR A 194 -30.48 2.84 -11.50
CA THR A 194 -30.19 3.75 -10.38
C THR A 194 -28.73 3.72 -9.93
N GLY A 195 -27.98 2.67 -10.23
CA GLY A 195 -26.59 2.49 -9.81
C GLY A 195 -26.41 2.21 -8.31
N GLU A 196 -27.50 1.97 -7.58
CA GLU A 196 -27.47 1.64 -6.16
C GLU A 196 -27.27 0.13 -5.95
N VAL A 197 -26.41 -0.22 -4.99
CA VAL A 197 -26.16 -1.60 -4.53
C VAL A 197 -27.08 -1.93 -3.35
N GLN A 198 -27.79 -3.06 -3.41
CA GLN A 198 -28.71 -3.56 -2.37
C GLN A 198 -28.00 -4.18 -1.15
#